data_AF-A0A3A2ZMA6-F1
#
_entry.id   AF-A0A3A2ZMA6-F1
#
_cell.length_a   1.000
_cell.length_b   1.000
_cell.length_c   1.000
_cell.angle_alpha   90.00
_cell.angle_beta   90.00
_cell.angle_gamma   90.00
#
_symmetry.space_group_name_H-M   'P 1'
#
loop_
_entity.id
_entity.type
_entity.pdbx_description
1 polymer ?
#
loop_
_entity_poly.entity_id
_entity_poly.type
_entity_poly.pdbx_seq_one_letter_code
_entity_poly.pdbx_strand_id
1 'polypeptide(L)'
;MTPNIGQGANTAIEDAAVLTNLIHDSLQKKGQRRLSDRAMEQLLQEFQSIRFGRVKPIYRDSRFLVRFQARDGLLNTLFGRYYAPYAGDLPADMASKIIANGPRISFLANPQRTGAGWIKYRTRDRRFRSAWALGLFLVVVSYIFHRYNFTFQYFASNSLVSTQIE
;
A
#
# COMPACT_ATOMS: atom_id res chain seq x y z
N MET A 1 -1.00 13.38 9.64
CA MET A 1 -2.00 12.62 8.85
C MET A 1 -3.14 13.57 8.51
N THR A 2 -3.86 13.40 7.41
CA THR A 2 -5.03 14.23 7.06
C THR A 2 -6.34 13.58 7.54
N PRO A 3 -7.38 14.35 7.89
CA PRO A 3 -8.61 13.79 8.44
C PRO A 3 -9.45 13.01 7.41
N ASN A 4 -9.25 13.26 6.12
CA ASN A 4 -10.12 12.78 5.02
C ASN A 4 -10.21 11.26 4.89
N ILE A 5 -9.21 10.50 5.35
CA ILE A 5 -9.23 9.04 5.32
C ILE A 5 -9.92 8.44 6.56
N GLY A 6 -10.22 9.25 7.57
CA GLY A 6 -10.90 8.81 8.80
C GLY A 6 -10.11 7.85 9.68
N GLN A 7 -8.78 7.73 9.50
CA GLN A 7 -7.96 6.74 10.23
C GLN A 7 -7.33 7.27 11.53
N GLY A 8 -7.61 8.51 11.95
CA GLY A 8 -6.89 9.13 13.08
C GLY A 8 -7.14 8.38 14.38
N ALA A 9 -8.41 8.27 14.74
CA ALA A 9 -8.85 7.52 15.92
C ALA A 9 -8.52 6.03 15.80
N ASN A 10 -8.74 5.42 14.63
CA ASN A 10 -8.42 4.01 14.39
C ASN A 10 -6.93 3.72 14.62
N THR A 11 -6.04 4.58 14.10
CA THR A 11 -4.59 4.46 14.28
C THR A 11 -4.20 4.60 15.75
N ALA A 12 -4.80 5.54 16.49
CA ALA A 12 -4.55 5.71 17.92
C ALA A 12 -5.01 4.48 18.73
N ILE A 13 -6.14 3.85 18.38
CA ILE A 13 -6.60 2.60 19.00
C ILE A 13 -5.60 1.46 18.71
N GLU A 14 -5.13 1.34 17.46
CA GLU A 14 -4.10 0.38 17.12
C GLU A 14 -2.78 0.62 17.87
N ASP A 15 -2.38 1.89 18.04
CA ASP A 15 -1.19 2.27 18.81
C ASP A 15 -1.34 1.81 20.27
N ALA A 16 -2.48 2.09 20.90
CA ALA A 16 -2.79 1.65 22.25
C ALA A 16 -2.71 0.11 22.36
N ALA A 17 -3.31 -0.61 21.42
CA ALA A 17 -3.29 -2.07 21.42
C ALA A 17 -1.86 -2.65 21.34
N VAL A 18 -1.01 -2.13 20.45
CA VAL A 18 0.39 -2.58 20.33
C VAL A 18 1.18 -2.25 21.60
N LEU A 19 1.05 -1.03 22.12
CA LEU A 19 1.77 -0.62 23.32
C LEU A 19 1.36 -1.47 24.53
N THR A 20 0.07 -1.72 24.71
CA THR A 20 -0.44 -2.57 25.79
C THR A 20 0.08 -4.00 25.67
N ASN A 21 0.12 -4.58 24.47
CA ASN A 21 0.68 -5.91 24.27
C ASN A 21 2.17 -5.97 24.65
N LEU A 22 2.97 -4.99 24.20
CA LEU A 22 4.40 -4.94 24.52
C LEU A 22 4.65 -4.81 26.02
N ILE A 23 3.85 -3.98 26.71
CA ILE A 23 3.94 -3.81 28.17
C ILE A 23 3.56 -5.12 28.87
N HIS A 24 2.42 -5.70 28.50
CA HIS A 24 1.93 -6.95 29.07
C HIS A 24 2.96 -8.07 28.93
N ASP A 25 3.48 -8.28 27.73
CA ASP A 25 4.46 -9.33 27.45
C ASP A 25 5.78 -9.09 28.19
N SER A 26 6.22 -7.84 28.31
CA SER A 26 7.45 -7.48 29.02
C SER A 26 7.34 -7.70 30.53
N LEU A 27 6.16 -7.45 31.12
CA LEU A 27 5.90 -7.70 32.54
C LEU A 27 5.72 -9.20 32.83
N GLN A 28 4.94 -9.90 32.01
CA GLN A 28 4.67 -11.34 32.17
C GLN A 28 5.94 -12.18 32.02
N LYS A 29 6.75 -11.96 30.97
CA LYS A 29 7.99 -12.72 30.73
C LYS A 29 8.99 -12.64 31.89
N LYS A 30 8.96 -11.54 32.65
CA LYS A 30 9.89 -11.31 33.77
C LYS A 30 9.27 -11.56 35.14
N GLY A 31 7.96 -11.85 35.22
CA GLY A 31 7.22 -11.91 36.49
C GLY A 31 7.30 -10.61 37.31
N GLN A 32 7.54 -9.47 36.64
CA GLN A 32 7.81 -8.20 37.29
C GLN A 32 6.54 -7.34 37.35
N ARG A 33 6.42 -6.55 38.44
CA ARG A 33 5.34 -5.55 38.57
C ARG A 33 5.68 -4.19 37.92
N ARG A 34 6.94 -3.97 37.56
CA ARG A 34 7.44 -2.70 37.02
C ARG A 34 8.61 -2.92 36.07
N LEU A 35 8.68 -2.10 35.02
CA LEU A 35 9.81 -2.03 34.08
C LEU A 35 10.87 -1.05 34.59
N SER A 36 12.14 -1.38 34.39
CA SER A 36 13.23 -0.41 34.56
C SER A 36 13.23 0.61 33.41
N ASP A 37 13.86 1.77 33.62
CA ASP A 37 13.90 2.85 32.62
C ASP A 37 14.54 2.37 31.30
N ARG A 38 15.63 1.59 31.39
CA ARG A 38 16.27 0.98 30.21
C ARG A 38 15.33 0.02 29.47
N ALA A 39 14.55 -0.79 30.20
CA ALA A 39 13.59 -1.70 29.59
C ALA A 39 12.43 -0.94 28.95
N MET A 40 12.00 0.17 29.55
CA MET A 40 10.98 1.06 28.99
C MET A 40 11.46 1.69 27.68
N GLU A 41 12.71 2.19 27.64
CA GLU A 41 13.27 2.79 26.43
C GLU A 41 13.36 1.78 25.27
N GLN A 42 13.83 0.55 25.56
CA GLN A 42 13.85 -0.54 24.58
C GLN A 42 12.43 -0.88 24.06
N LEU A 43 11.44 -0.92 24.96
CA LEU A 43 10.05 -1.17 24.61
C LEU A 43 9.49 -0.07 23.69
N LEU A 44 9.78 1.20 23.97
CA LEU A 44 9.33 2.32 23.14
C LEU A 44 10.00 2.33 21.76
N GLN A 45 11.27 1.93 21.67
CA GLN A 45 11.96 1.73 20.39
C GLN A 45 11.31 0.60 19.57
N GLU A 46 10.98 -0.52 20.22
CA GLU A 46 10.26 -1.63 19.59
C GLU A 46 8.88 -1.18 19.10
N PHE A 47 8.11 -0.50 19.96
CA PHE A 47 6.81 0.10 19.61
C PHE A 47 6.92 0.98 18.36
N GLN A 48 7.87 1.92 18.34
CA GLN A 48 8.08 2.81 17.20
C GLN A 48 8.42 2.03 15.94
N SER A 49 9.26 0.99 16.02
CA SER A 49 9.62 0.17 14.86
C SER A 49 8.41 -0.55 14.24
N ILE A 50 7.53 -1.10 15.08
CA ILE A 50 6.31 -1.80 14.67
C ILE A 50 5.31 -0.80 14.06
N ARG A 51 5.07 0.32 14.75
CA ARG A 51 4.04 1.30 14.35
C ARG A 51 4.44 2.13 13.16
N PHE A 52 5.71 2.51 13.03
CA PHE A 52 6.18 3.30 11.88
C PHE A 52 5.94 2.58 10.55
N GLY A 53 6.23 1.27 10.49
CA GLY A 53 5.97 0.45 9.30
C GLY A 53 4.49 0.41 8.90
N ARG A 54 3.59 0.34 9.90
CA ARG A 54 2.15 0.29 9.72
C ARG A 54 1.53 1.64 9.34
N VAL A 55 1.95 2.73 9.98
CA VAL A 55 1.35 4.06 9.82
C VAL A 55 1.88 4.79 8.58
N LYS A 56 3.12 4.56 8.15
CA LYS A 56 3.71 5.18 6.95
C LYS A 56 2.86 5.03 5.68
N PRO A 57 2.36 3.84 5.29
CA PRO A 57 1.46 3.73 4.14
C PRO A 57 0.13 4.44 4.34
N ILE A 58 -0.48 4.37 5.54
CA ILE A 58 -1.73 5.06 5.88
C ILE A 58 -1.56 6.58 5.71
N TYR A 59 -0.45 7.14 6.18
CA TYR A 59 -0.11 8.54 6.01
C TYR A 59 0.00 8.94 4.53
N ARG A 60 0.69 8.12 3.72
CA ARG A 60 0.83 8.39 2.28
C ARG A 60 -0.52 8.34 1.57
N ASP A 61 -1.34 7.36 1.88
CA ASP A 61 -2.65 7.17 1.27
C ASP A 61 -3.61 8.31 1.68
N SER A 62 -3.55 8.75 2.93
CA SER A 62 -4.23 9.94 3.47
C SER A 62 -3.84 11.23 2.72
N ARG A 63 -2.53 11.44 2.49
CA ARG A 63 -2.04 12.59 1.71
C ARG A 63 -2.50 12.52 0.26
N PHE A 64 -2.46 11.35 -0.36
CA PHE A 64 -2.93 11.16 -1.73
C PHE A 64 -4.43 11.44 -1.85
N LEU A 65 -5.24 10.88 -0.94
CA LEU A 65 -6.69 11.02 -0.96
C LEU A 65 -7.12 12.49 -0.89
N VAL A 66 -6.45 13.31 -0.08
CA VAL A 66 -6.73 14.76 -0.01
C VAL A 66 -6.47 15.45 -1.34
N ARG A 67 -5.33 15.19 -1.98
CA ARG A 67 -5.01 15.81 -3.27
C ARG A 67 -5.95 15.33 -4.37
N PHE A 68 -6.33 14.07 -4.32
CA PHE A 68 -7.32 13.49 -5.21
C PHE A 68 -8.69 14.15 -5.05
N GLN A 69 -9.19 14.27 -3.81
CA GLN A 69 -10.46 14.93 -3.51
C GLN A 69 -10.45 16.43 -3.83
N ALA A 70 -9.32 17.11 -3.61
CA ALA A 70 -9.11 18.49 -4.02
C ALA A 70 -8.89 18.67 -5.53
N ARG A 71 -8.81 17.56 -6.28
CA ARG A 71 -8.54 17.55 -7.73
C ARG A 71 -7.24 18.29 -8.09
N ASP A 72 -6.28 18.25 -7.19
CA ASP A 72 -5.03 18.99 -7.29
C ASP A 72 -4.17 18.45 -8.43
N GLY A 73 -4.09 19.19 -9.54
CA GLY A 73 -3.39 18.82 -10.77
C GLY A 73 -4.28 18.16 -11.82
N LEU A 74 -3.82 18.21 -13.08
CA LEU A 74 -4.58 17.74 -14.24
C LEU A 74 -4.96 16.26 -14.15
N LEU A 75 -4.02 15.40 -13.72
CA LEU A 75 -4.27 13.97 -13.56
C LEU A 75 -5.38 13.70 -12.53
N ASN A 76 -5.28 14.28 -11.33
CA ASN A 76 -6.31 14.11 -10.29
C ASN A 76 -7.66 14.69 -10.73
N THR A 77 -7.66 15.76 -11.51
CA THR A 77 -8.87 16.34 -12.11
C THR A 77 -9.54 15.40 -13.12
N LEU A 78 -8.77 14.77 -14.00
CA LEU A 78 -9.28 13.84 -15.01
C LEU A 78 -9.77 12.55 -14.37
N PHE A 79 -8.94 11.92 -13.53
CA PHE A 79 -9.30 10.68 -12.83
C PHE A 79 -10.50 10.89 -11.89
N GLY A 80 -10.50 11.98 -11.11
CA GLY A 80 -11.59 12.30 -10.21
C GLY A 80 -12.94 12.49 -10.91
N ARG A 81 -12.95 13.03 -12.13
CA ARG A 81 -14.20 13.31 -12.88
C ARG A 81 -14.67 12.14 -13.72
N TYR A 82 -13.76 11.44 -14.38
CA TYR A 82 -14.11 10.50 -15.44
C TYR A 82 -13.87 9.04 -15.08
N TYR A 83 -13.07 8.75 -14.06
CA TYR A 83 -12.80 7.37 -13.64
C TYR A 83 -13.45 7.05 -12.29
N ALA A 84 -13.29 7.93 -11.30
CA ALA A 84 -13.74 7.69 -9.92
C ALA A 84 -15.22 7.29 -9.79
N PRO A 85 -16.18 7.92 -10.50
CA PRO A 85 -17.60 7.57 -10.40
C PRO A 85 -17.92 6.13 -10.84
N TYR A 86 -17.07 5.55 -11.69
CA TYR A 86 -17.25 4.21 -12.25
C TYR A 86 -16.40 3.16 -11.54
N ALA A 87 -15.69 3.54 -10.47
CA ALA A 87 -14.74 2.67 -9.79
C ALA A 87 -15.41 1.59 -8.90
N GLY A 88 -16.75 1.56 -8.81
CA GLY A 88 -17.51 0.55 -8.08
C GLY A 88 -17.02 0.34 -6.65
N ASP A 89 -16.72 -0.91 -6.29
CA ASP A 89 -16.28 -1.31 -4.96
C ASP A 89 -14.83 -0.95 -4.62
N LEU A 90 -14.07 -0.36 -5.56
CA LEU A 90 -12.65 -0.07 -5.36
C LEU A 90 -12.37 0.76 -4.08
N PRO A 91 -13.12 1.83 -3.75
CA PRO A 91 -12.89 2.58 -2.52
C PRO A 91 -13.12 1.74 -1.26
N ALA A 92 -14.16 0.90 -1.26
CA ALA A 92 -14.48 0.01 -0.14
C ALA A 92 -13.41 -1.07 0.03
N ASP A 93 -12.91 -1.64 -1.08
CA ASP A 93 -11.82 -2.60 -1.09
C ASP A 93 -10.50 -1.98 -0.61
N MET A 94 -10.22 -0.72 -0.98
CA MET A 94 -9.05 0.02 -0.49
C MET A 94 -9.14 0.28 1.00
N ALA A 95 -10.28 0.78 1.48
CA ALA A 95 -10.52 0.98 2.91
C ALA A 95 -10.40 -0.34 3.69
N SER A 96 -10.96 -1.43 3.16
CA SER A 96 -10.90 -2.76 3.77
C SER A 96 -9.46 -3.27 3.88
N LYS A 97 -8.61 -3.05 2.86
CA LYS A 97 -7.18 -3.41 2.91
C LYS A 97 -6.39 -2.59 3.93
N ILE A 98 -6.75 -1.33 4.12
CA ILE A 98 -6.13 -0.47 5.14
C ILE A 98 -6.48 -0.99 6.53
N ILE A 99 -7.74 -1.32 6.78
CA ILE A 99 -8.23 -1.78 8.09
C ILE A 99 -7.77 -3.21 8.39
N ALA A 100 -7.70 -4.07 7.36
CA ALA A 100 -7.24 -5.44 7.52
C ALA A 100 -5.85 -5.49 8.17
N ASN A 101 -5.67 -6.47 9.05
CA ASN A 101 -4.47 -6.66 9.86
C ASN A 101 -4.17 -5.54 10.88
N GLY A 102 -5.17 -4.73 11.25
CA GLY A 102 -5.05 -3.84 12.40
C GLY A 102 -4.66 -4.63 13.66
N PRO A 103 -3.67 -4.16 14.44
CA PRO A 103 -3.31 -4.79 15.70
C PRO A 103 -4.48 -4.85 16.67
N ARG A 104 -4.53 -5.94 17.43
CA ARG A 104 -5.50 -6.19 18.48
C ARG A 104 -4.78 -6.47 19.79
N ILE A 105 -5.49 -6.36 20.89
CA ILE A 105 -4.97 -6.78 22.20
C ILE A 105 -4.79 -8.31 22.16
N SER A 106 -3.57 -8.79 22.38
CA SER A 106 -3.18 -10.19 22.16
C SER A 106 -3.70 -11.15 23.22
N PHE A 107 -3.87 -10.65 24.44
CA PHE A 107 -4.30 -11.42 25.61
C PHE A 107 -5.82 -11.38 25.87
N LEU A 108 -6.59 -10.74 24.99
CA LEU A 108 -8.06 -10.76 25.03
C LEU A 108 -8.60 -11.69 23.95
N ALA A 109 -9.73 -12.34 24.24
CA ALA A 109 -10.43 -13.16 23.25
C ALA A 109 -10.95 -12.29 22.10
N ASN A 110 -10.96 -12.85 20.88
CA ASN A 110 -11.54 -12.16 19.74
C ASN A 110 -13.05 -11.96 19.94
N PRO A 111 -13.63 -10.82 19.52
CA PRO A 111 -15.06 -10.62 19.64
C PRO A 111 -15.81 -11.64 18.78
N GLN A 112 -16.92 -12.18 19.30
CA GLN A 112 -17.74 -13.20 18.63
C GLN A 112 -18.24 -12.76 17.24
N ARG A 113 -18.37 -11.44 17.02
CA ARG A 113 -18.77 -10.86 15.73
C ARG A 113 -17.65 -10.80 14.69
N THR A 114 -16.45 -11.32 14.99
CA THR A 114 -15.32 -11.32 14.05
C THR A 114 -15.54 -12.39 12.99
N GLY A 115 -15.98 -11.99 11.79
CA GLY A 115 -16.15 -12.89 10.64
C GLY A 115 -14.87 -13.13 9.84
N ALA A 116 -14.86 -14.17 9.01
CA ALA A 116 -13.75 -14.51 8.11
C ALA A 116 -13.47 -13.48 7.00
N GLY A 117 -14.33 -12.45 6.85
CA GLY A 117 -14.25 -11.44 5.77
C GLY A 117 -12.91 -10.70 5.71
N TRP A 118 -12.20 -10.55 6.82
CA TRP A 118 -10.88 -9.91 6.86
C TRP A 118 -9.78 -10.70 6.14
N ILE A 119 -9.95 -12.02 5.95
CA ILE A 119 -8.96 -12.87 5.28
C ILE A 119 -8.78 -12.45 3.82
N LYS A 120 -9.87 -12.05 3.13
CA LYS A 120 -9.83 -11.58 1.73
C LYS A 120 -8.96 -10.33 1.57
N TYR A 121 -8.97 -9.45 2.57
CA TYR A 121 -8.34 -8.13 2.53
C TYR A 121 -6.97 -8.09 3.21
N ARG A 122 -6.55 -9.20 3.82
CA ARG A 122 -5.22 -9.34 4.41
C ARG A 122 -4.16 -9.07 3.34
N THR A 123 -3.28 -8.12 3.62
CA THR A 123 -2.12 -7.83 2.77
C THR A 123 -1.29 -9.09 2.55
N ARG A 124 -1.27 -9.58 1.31
CA ARG A 124 -0.33 -10.59 0.81
C ARG A 124 0.93 -9.88 0.34
N ASP A 125 2.10 -10.50 0.48
CA ASP A 125 3.40 -9.87 0.18
C ASP A 125 3.42 -9.15 -1.17
N ARG A 126 3.69 -7.84 -1.12
CA ARG A 126 3.64 -6.92 -2.25
C ARG A 126 4.71 -7.22 -3.32
N ARG A 127 5.76 -7.97 -2.96
CA ARG A 127 6.90 -8.35 -3.82
C ARG A 127 6.48 -9.09 -5.10
N PHE A 128 5.45 -9.95 -5.01
CA PHE A 128 5.06 -10.78 -6.15
C PHE A 128 4.39 -9.96 -7.26
N ARG A 129 3.55 -8.98 -6.89
CA ARG A 129 2.80 -8.16 -7.88
C ARG A 129 3.67 -7.15 -8.63
N SER A 130 4.71 -6.60 -7.99
CA SER A 130 5.65 -5.68 -8.66
C SER A 130 6.50 -6.37 -9.73
N ALA A 131 6.82 -7.65 -9.54
CA ALA A 131 7.58 -8.43 -10.53
C ALA A 131 6.76 -8.68 -11.82
N TRP A 132 5.47 -9.03 -11.68
CA TRP A 132 4.58 -9.22 -12.84
C TRP A 132 4.31 -7.92 -13.60
N ALA A 133 4.10 -6.81 -12.90
CA ALA A 133 3.91 -5.51 -13.56
C ALA A 133 5.15 -5.05 -14.33
N LEU A 134 6.35 -5.27 -13.78
CA LEU A 134 7.61 -5.01 -14.47
C LEU A 134 7.77 -5.92 -15.70
N GLY A 135 7.46 -7.22 -15.57
CA GLY A 135 7.49 -8.16 -16.70
C GLY A 135 6.54 -7.73 -17.83
N LEU A 136 5.32 -7.31 -17.50
CA LEU A 136 4.33 -6.87 -18.49
C LEU A 136 4.74 -5.55 -19.16
N PHE A 137 5.33 -4.61 -18.40
CA PHE A 137 5.91 -3.39 -18.95
C PHE A 137 7.05 -3.69 -19.94
N LEU A 138 7.97 -4.61 -19.61
CA LEU A 138 9.06 -5.02 -20.49
C LEU A 138 8.55 -5.69 -21.77
N VAL A 139 7.50 -6.50 -21.70
CA VAL A 139 6.87 -7.12 -22.88
C VAL A 139 6.24 -6.05 -23.78
N VAL A 140 5.53 -5.07 -23.22
CA VAL A 140 4.93 -3.98 -24.00
C VAL A 140 6.01 -3.13 -24.67
N VAL A 141 7.07 -2.76 -23.95
CA VAL A 141 8.22 -2.02 -24.51
C VAL A 141 8.92 -2.83 -25.59
N SER A 142 9.14 -4.12 -25.38
CA SER A 142 9.75 -5.01 -26.38
C SER A 142 8.90 -5.13 -27.65
N TYR A 143 7.58 -5.28 -27.50
CA TYR A 143 6.64 -5.34 -28.63
C TYR A 143 6.64 -4.03 -29.44
N ILE A 144 6.60 -2.89 -28.75
CA ILE A 144 6.70 -1.57 -29.35
C ILE A 144 8.02 -1.45 -30.12
N PHE A 145 9.15 -1.78 -29.50
CA PHE A 145 10.47 -1.69 -30.11
C PHE A 145 10.62 -2.60 -31.34
N HIS A 146 10.13 -3.83 -31.27
CA HIS A 146 10.14 -4.77 -32.40
C HIS A 146 9.29 -4.26 -33.57
N ARG A 147 8.11 -3.69 -33.29
CA ARG A 147 7.23 -3.13 -34.32
C ARG A 147 7.85 -1.91 -35.00
N TYR A 148 8.50 -1.02 -34.26
CA TYR A 148 9.17 0.15 -34.84
C TYR A 148 10.47 -0.21 -35.59
N ASN A 149 11.27 -1.16 -35.11
CA ASN A 149 12.47 -1.63 -35.84
C ASN A 149 12.13 -2.37 -37.13
N PHE A 150 11.07 -3.19 -37.13
CA PHE A 150 10.59 -3.86 -38.34
C PHE A 150 10.14 -2.85 -39.40
N THR A 151 9.43 -1.80 -38.97
CA THR A 151 8.98 -0.73 -39.88
C THR A 151 10.16 0.06 -40.45
N PHE A 152 11.21 0.32 -39.66
CA PHE A 152 12.41 1.02 -40.12
C PHE A 152 13.24 0.18 -41.12
N GLN A 153 13.41 -1.13 -40.89
CA GLN A 153 14.10 -2.02 -41.85
C GLN A 153 13.32 -2.21 -43.17
N TYR A 154 11.98 -2.27 -43.11
CA TYR A 154 11.14 -2.31 -44.31
C TYR A 154 11.22 -1.01 -45.13
N PHE A 155 11.33 0.14 -44.46
CA PHE A 155 11.45 1.43 -45.15
C PHE A 155 12.85 1.61 -45.77
N ALA A 156 13.91 1.23 -45.04
CA ALA A 156 15.30 1.34 -45.51
C ALA A 156 15.64 0.37 -46.64
N SER A 157 15.06 -0.83 -46.67
CA SER A 157 15.24 -1.79 -47.77
C SER A 157 14.55 -1.33 -49.05
N ASN A 158 13.34 -0.76 -48.94
CA ASN A 158 12.61 -0.24 -50.11
C ASN A 158 13.22 1.05 -50.68
N SER A 159 13.90 1.88 -49.88
CA SER A 159 14.60 3.07 -50.38
C SER A 159 15.89 2.77 -51.13
N LEU A 160 16.55 1.63 -50.83
CA LEU A 160 17.78 1.21 -51.52
C LEU A 160 17.51 0.55 -52.87
N VAL A 161 16.34 -0.10 -53.03
CA VAL A 161 15.94 -0.73 -54.30
C VAL A 161 15.55 0.33 -55.34
N SER A 162 15.01 1.49 -54.94
CA SER A 162 14.63 2.55 -55.88
C SER A 162 15.81 3.37 -56.41
N THR A 163 17.01 3.25 -55.83
CA THR A 163 18.21 3.99 -56.28
C THR A 163 19.07 3.22 -57.29
N GLN A 164 18.71 1.98 -57.64
CA GLN A 164 19.41 1.17 -58.63
C GLN A 164 18.71 1.10 -60.00
N ILE A 165 17.64 1.88 -60.19
CA ILE A 165 16.92 2.01 -61.46
C ILE A 165 16.93 3.49 -61.88
N GLU A 166 18.13 4.02 -62.13
CA GLU A 166 18.44 5.18 -62.98
C GLU A 166 19.85 4.98 -63.53
#